data_AF-A0A0J9X343-F1
#
_entry.id   AF-A0A0J9X343-F1
#
_cell.length_a   1.000
_cell.length_b   1.000
_cell.length_c   1.000
_cell.angle_alpha   90.00
_cell.angle_beta   90.00
_cell.angle_gamma   90.00
#
_symmetry.space_group_name_H-M   'P 1'
#
loop_
_entity.id
_entity.type
_entity.pdbx_description
1 polymer ?
#
loop_
_entity_poly.entity_id
_entity_poly.type
_entity_poly.pdbx_seq_one_letter_code
_entity_poly.pdbx_strand_id
1 'polypeptide(L)'
;MYGDLAGKLIQDSRRTVNLDHLPAYQDELVAGVLRETLDLNNDYQELAHEYREMMNIQSQLPLSAQSPEDQQEYRQTACALMVMHLSMARNKRCLMAYEKLRADHLDRMAWDEVDYLDPENTYNLSAAEQEYLKHYSDLVVDYKGVWTDVDLTGSLEPPKDLFIDVRVLRDAGEIQTEYGVFNLTKGSQYYVRQADVQRLIQQGYLVKL
;
A
#
# COMPACT_ATOMS: atom_id res chain seq x y z
N MET A 1 -2.39 11.91 23.39
CA MET A 1 -2.57 10.58 24.02
C MET A 1 -1.89 9.55 23.14
N TYR A 2 -1.49 8.39 23.69
CA TYR A 2 -0.83 7.35 22.89
C TYR A 2 -1.72 6.88 21.75
N GLY A 3 -1.15 6.77 20.55
CA GLY A 3 -1.83 6.26 19.35
C GLY A 3 -2.76 7.24 18.65
N ASP A 4 -2.77 8.53 19.02
CA ASP A 4 -3.56 9.55 18.31
C ASP A 4 -3.04 9.77 16.87
N LEU A 5 -1.71 9.75 16.69
CA LEU A 5 -1.07 9.87 15.36
C LEU A 5 -1.43 8.67 14.48
N ALA A 6 -1.35 7.47 15.03
CA ALA A 6 -1.76 6.25 14.35
C ALA A 6 -3.26 6.27 13.98
N GLY A 7 -4.11 6.84 14.83
CA GLY A 7 -5.53 7.07 14.55
C GLY A 7 -5.76 8.00 13.36
N LYS A 8 -5.00 9.10 13.25
CA LYS A 8 -5.06 10.02 12.11
C LYS A 8 -4.60 9.35 10.82
N LEU A 9 -3.52 8.57 10.88
CA LEU A 9 -3.02 7.82 9.72
C LEU A 9 -4.07 6.86 9.15
N ILE A 10 -4.79 6.14 10.01
CA ILE A 10 -5.86 5.23 9.57
C ILE A 10 -7.08 5.97 9.03
N GLN A 11 -7.41 7.14 9.57
CA GLN A 11 -8.48 7.98 9.00
C GLN A 11 -8.12 8.45 7.60
N ASP A 12 -6.84 8.77 7.36
CA ASP A 12 -6.33 9.08 6.04
C ASP A 12 -6.46 7.87 5.11
N SER A 13 -5.96 6.69 5.51
CA SER A 13 -6.13 5.44 4.75
C SER A 13 -7.59 5.15 4.41
N ARG A 14 -8.52 5.39 5.34
CA ARG A 14 -9.94 5.16 5.09
C ARG A 14 -10.49 6.05 3.97
N ARG A 15 -9.95 7.26 3.80
CA ARG A 15 -10.31 8.15 2.69
C ARG A 15 -9.73 7.66 1.37
N THR A 16 -8.55 7.04 1.40
CA THR A 16 -7.88 6.51 0.21
C THR A 16 -8.50 5.24 -0.35
N VAL A 17 -9.20 4.45 0.47
CA VAL A 17 -9.88 3.20 0.02
C VAL A 17 -10.78 3.42 -1.21
N ASN A 18 -11.47 4.56 -1.29
CA ASN A 18 -12.43 4.86 -2.35
C ASN A 18 -11.86 5.71 -3.48
N LEU A 19 -10.55 6.04 -3.43
CA LEU A 19 -9.90 6.86 -4.44
C LEU A 19 -9.21 5.95 -5.46
N ASP A 20 -9.39 6.24 -6.75
CA ASP A 20 -8.71 5.50 -7.82
C ASP A 20 -7.22 5.82 -7.90
N HIS A 21 -6.80 6.98 -7.36
CA HIS A 21 -5.42 7.43 -7.34
C HIS A 21 -4.88 7.50 -5.90
N LEU A 22 -3.59 7.20 -5.75
CA LEU A 22 -2.90 7.33 -4.48
C LEU A 22 -2.57 8.79 -4.19
N PRO A 23 -2.96 9.34 -3.02
CA PRO A 23 -2.48 10.63 -2.57
C PRO A 23 -1.03 10.53 -2.10
N ALA A 24 -0.41 11.70 -1.90
CA ALA A 24 0.95 11.82 -1.39
C ALA A 24 1.18 10.98 -0.12
N TYR A 25 2.31 10.28 -0.10
CA TYR A 25 2.72 9.47 1.04
C TYR A 25 2.90 10.35 2.29
N GLN A 26 2.32 9.93 3.42
CA GLN A 26 2.34 10.70 4.67
C GLN A 26 3.59 10.43 5.50
N ASP A 27 4.76 10.85 5.00
CA ASP A 27 6.07 10.65 5.65
C ASP A 27 6.09 11.17 7.10
N GLU A 28 5.53 12.36 7.34
CA GLU A 28 5.55 13.00 8.65
C GLU A 28 4.75 12.21 9.70
N LEU A 29 3.58 11.67 9.30
CA LEU A 29 2.74 10.88 10.20
C LEU A 29 3.37 9.52 10.49
N VAL A 30 3.90 8.85 9.46
CA VAL A 30 4.59 7.57 9.63
C VAL A 30 5.82 7.74 10.53
N ALA A 31 6.66 8.74 10.25
CA ALA A 31 7.83 9.05 11.07
C ALA A 31 7.43 9.43 12.52
N GLY A 32 6.30 10.14 12.69
CA GLY A 32 5.75 10.45 14.01
C GLY A 32 5.36 9.21 14.82
N VAL A 33 4.64 8.27 14.20
CA VAL A 33 4.24 7.01 14.84
C VAL A 33 5.46 6.13 15.13
N LEU A 34 6.47 6.13 14.26
CA LEU A 34 7.72 5.40 14.48
C LEU A 34 8.50 5.96 15.68
N ARG A 35 8.67 7.28 15.75
CA ARG A 35 9.31 7.93 16.92
C ARG A 35 8.56 7.62 18.21
N GLU A 36 7.24 7.78 18.22
CA GLU A 36 6.40 7.43 19.38
C GLU A 36 6.58 5.96 19.80
N THR A 37 6.66 5.04 18.84
CA THR A 37 6.85 3.61 19.13
C THR A 37 8.25 3.32 19.67
N LEU A 38 9.28 4.03 19.20
CA LEU A 38 10.63 3.91 19.73
C LEU A 38 10.75 4.47 21.15
N ASP A 39 10.16 5.64 21.41
CA ASP A 39 10.12 6.26 22.73
C ASP A 39 9.40 5.32 23.73
N LEU A 40 8.22 4.81 23.35
CA LEU A 40 7.48 3.81 24.14
C LEU A 40 8.28 2.54 24.40
N ASN A 41 9.09 2.10 23.43
CA ASN A 41 9.92 0.91 23.60
C ASN A 41 11.06 1.18 24.59
N ASN A 42 11.69 2.36 24.55
CA ASN A 42 12.74 2.72 25.50
C ASN A 42 12.18 2.76 26.93
N ASP A 43 11.07 3.48 27.13
CA ASP A 43 10.37 3.55 28.43
C ASP A 43 9.96 2.14 28.92
N TYR A 44 9.47 1.29 28.02
CA TYR A 44 9.13 -0.10 28.33
C TYR A 44 10.35 -0.91 28.78
N GLN A 45 11.51 -0.76 28.14
CA GLN A 45 12.71 -1.50 28.54
C GLN A 45 13.21 -1.07 29.92
N GLU A 46 13.17 0.23 30.23
CA GLU A 46 13.54 0.76 31.54
C GLU A 46 12.60 0.19 32.63
N LEU A 47 11.29 0.31 32.43
CA LEU A 47 10.29 -0.21 33.36
C LEU A 47 10.34 -1.74 33.50
N ALA A 48 10.67 -2.45 32.41
CA ALA A 48 10.80 -3.90 32.43
C ALA A 48 12.04 -4.36 33.22
N HIS A 49 13.12 -3.57 33.21
CA HIS A 49 14.28 -3.82 34.03
C HIS A 49 13.92 -3.70 35.52
N GLU A 50 13.29 -2.59 35.91
CA GLU A 50 12.82 -2.36 37.28
C GLU A 50 11.87 -3.48 37.75
N TYR A 51 10.89 -3.84 36.91
CA TYR A 51 9.95 -4.92 37.20
C TYR A 51 10.65 -6.27 37.41
N ARG A 52 11.69 -6.57 36.63
CA ARG A 52 12.50 -7.78 36.77
C ARG A 52 13.29 -7.78 38.09
N GLU A 53 13.85 -6.65 38.49
CA GLU A 53 14.55 -6.51 39.78
C GLU A 53 13.59 -6.70 40.96
N MET A 54 12.42 -6.04 40.92
CA MET A 54 11.35 -6.22 41.91
C MET A 54 10.93 -7.68 42.03
N MET A 55 10.75 -8.37 40.90
CA MET A 55 10.39 -9.79 40.87
C MET A 55 11.47 -10.67 41.50
N ASN A 56 12.75 -10.38 41.25
CA ASN A 56 13.85 -11.13 41.84
C ASN A 56 13.91 -10.94 43.36
N ILE A 57 13.75 -9.71 43.85
CA ILE A 57 13.69 -9.39 45.29
C ILE A 57 12.51 -10.10 45.95
N GLN A 58 11.32 -10.02 45.36
CA GLN A 58 10.11 -10.63 45.91
C GLN A 58 10.20 -12.17 45.99
N SER A 59 10.92 -12.80 45.07
CA SER A 59 11.15 -14.26 45.08
C SER A 59 12.08 -14.75 46.22
N GLN A 60 12.91 -13.86 46.77
CA GLN A 60 13.88 -14.17 47.83
C GLN A 60 13.33 -13.89 49.24
N LEU A 61 12.25 -13.10 49.37
CA LEU A 61 11.66 -12.72 50.65
C LEU A 61 10.52 -13.68 51.08
N PRO A 62 10.47 -14.10 52.37
CA PRO A 62 9.38 -14.92 52.88
C PRO A 62 8.04 -14.17 52.84
N LEU A 63 6.94 -14.90 52.60
CA LEU A 63 5.58 -14.35 52.39
C LEU A 63 5.10 -13.42 53.53
N SER A 64 5.64 -13.59 54.74
CA SER A 64 5.34 -12.79 55.94
C SER A 64 6.04 -11.43 56.00
N ALA A 65 7.02 -11.17 55.13
CA ALA A 65 7.76 -9.91 55.05
C ALA A 65 7.29 -9.00 53.90
N GLN A 66 6.31 -9.43 53.11
CA GLN A 66 5.77 -8.64 52.01
C GLN A 66 4.70 -7.68 52.53
N SER A 67 4.96 -6.38 52.44
CA SER A 67 3.97 -5.37 52.80
C SER A 67 2.87 -5.31 51.72
N PRO A 68 1.61 -5.00 52.09
CA PRO A 68 0.52 -4.85 51.11
C PRO A 68 0.77 -3.72 50.09
N GLU A 69 1.59 -2.73 50.44
CA GLU A 69 1.99 -1.61 49.56
C GLU A 69 2.91 -2.09 48.42
N ASP A 70 3.92 -2.92 48.73
CA ASP A 70 4.86 -3.48 47.73
C ASP A 70 4.12 -4.34 46.68
N GLN A 71 3.09 -5.09 47.10
CA GLN A 71 2.24 -5.87 46.20
C GLN A 71 1.37 -5.00 45.31
N GLN A 72 0.98 -3.80 45.76
CA GLN A 72 0.22 -2.87 44.96
C GLN A 72 1.10 -2.21 43.90
N GLU A 73 2.32 -1.81 44.25
CA GLU A 73 3.30 -1.25 43.31
C GLU A 73 3.65 -2.27 42.22
N TYR A 74 3.93 -3.52 42.58
CA TYR A 74 4.17 -4.60 41.61
C TYR A 74 3.03 -4.76 40.58
N ARG A 75 1.77 -4.73 41.04
CA ARG A 75 0.60 -4.81 40.15
C ARG A 75 0.47 -3.58 39.26
N GLN A 76 0.78 -2.40 39.77
CA GLN A 76 0.73 -1.15 39.00
C GLN A 76 1.77 -1.17 37.88
N THR A 77 3.01 -1.57 38.18
CA THR A 77 4.09 -1.70 37.18
C THR A 77 3.74 -2.75 36.13
N ALA A 78 3.20 -3.91 36.53
CA ALA A 78 2.72 -4.92 35.59
C ALA A 78 1.63 -4.39 34.64
N CYS A 79 0.68 -3.61 35.17
CA CYS A 79 -0.36 -3.00 34.35
C CYS A 79 0.21 -1.97 33.38
N ALA A 80 1.15 -1.14 33.82
CA ALA A 80 1.82 -0.14 32.98
C ALA A 80 2.58 -0.81 31.82
N LEU A 81 3.35 -1.86 32.09
CA LEU A 81 4.03 -2.66 31.06
C LEU A 81 3.05 -3.22 30.02
N MET A 82 1.92 -3.77 30.48
CA MET A 82 0.89 -4.31 29.59
C MET A 82 0.30 -3.21 28.70
N VAL A 83 -0.01 -2.03 29.25
CA VAL A 83 -0.55 -0.90 28.49
C VAL A 83 0.45 -0.41 27.45
N MET A 84 1.74 -0.29 27.79
CA MET A 84 2.80 0.09 26.86
C MET A 84 2.93 -0.94 25.72
N HIS A 85 2.96 -2.23 26.06
CA HIS A 85 3.03 -3.31 25.07
C HIS A 85 1.85 -3.28 24.09
N LEU A 86 0.62 -3.16 24.61
CA LEU A 86 -0.59 -3.09 23.78
C LEU A 86 -0.60 -1.82 22.90
N SER A 87 -0.08 -0.70 23.41
CA SER A 87 0.02 0.55 22.66
C SER A 87 1.00 0.43 21.49
N MET A 88 2.18 -0.17 21.70
CA MET A 88 3.13 -0.48 20.63
C MET A 88 2.53 -1.43 19.58
N ALA A 89 1.84 -2.50 20.04
CA ALA A 89 1.19 -3.45 19.14
C ALA A 89 0.10 -2.78 18.29
N ARG A 90 -0.64 -1.82 18.87
CA ARG A 90 -1.62 -1.00 18.15
C ARG A 90 -0.96 -0.14 17.07
N ASN A 91 0.12 0.57 17.40
CA ASN A 91 0.86 1.40 16.44
C ASN A 91 1.38 0.56 15.26
N LYS A 92 1.99 -0.60 15.56
CA LYS A 92 2.45 -1.55 14.53
C LYS A 92 1.31 -1.99 13.61
N ARG A 93 0.14 -2.32 14.17
CA ARG A 93 -1.03 -2.73 13.38
C ARG A 93 -1.51 -1.61 12.46
N CYS A 94 -1.54 -0.37 12.95
CA CYS A 94 -1.94 0.78 12.15
C CYS A 94 -0.96 1.06 11.01
N LEU A 95 0.35 1.01 11.27
CA LEU A 95 1.38 1.16 10.24
C LEU A 95 1.26 0.08 9.16
N MET A 96 1.15 -1.19 9.56
CA MET A 96 0.99 -2.30 8.61
C MET A 96 -0.28 -2.20 7.78
N ALA A 97 -1.39 -1.72 8.36
CA ALA A 97 -2.63 -1.54 7.63
C ALA A 97 -2.53 -0.42 6.58
N TYR A 98 -1.87 0.70 6.92
CA TYR A 98 -1.61 1.80 5.98
C TYR A 98 -0.73 1.32 4.82
N GLU A 99 0.40 0.68 5.12
CA GLU A 99 1.33 0.17 4.10
C GLU A 99 0.69 -0.91 3.22
N LYS A 100 -0.09 -1.84 3.81
CA LYS A 100 -0.74 -2.89 3.03
C LYS A 100 -1.77 -2.33 2.05
N LEU A 101 -2.55 -1.34 2.46
CA LEU A 101 -3.51 -0.69 1.58
C LEU A 101 -2.82 -0.03 0.39
N ARG A 102 -1.70 0.65 0.64
CA ARG A 102 -0.93 1.29 -0.43
C ARG A 102 -0.26 0.28 -1.35
N ALA A 103 0.32 -0.79 -0.81
CA ALA A 103 0.86 -1.90 -1.58
C ALA A 103 -0.22 -2.55 -2.48
N ASP A 104 -1.44 -2.77 -1.97
CA ASP A 104 -2.56 -3.31 -2.76
C ASP A 104 -2.93 -2.40 -3.94
N HIS A 105 -2.81 -1.06 -3.78
CA HIS A 105 -3.01 -0.12 -4.88
C HIS A 105 -1.85 -0.16 -5.88
N LEU A 106 -0.59 -0.23 -5.41
CA LEU A 106 0.59 -0.35 -6.27
C LEU A 106 0.55 -1.63 -7.11
N ASP A 107 0.12 -2.74 -6.50
CA ASP A 107 -0.06 -4.01 -7.21
C ASP A 107 -1.06 -3.82 -8.35
N ARG A 108 -2.22 -3.19 -8.11
CA ARG A 108 -3.21 -2.89 -9.16
C ARG A 108 -2.64 -2.00 -10.26
N MET A 109 -1.90 -0.94 -9.90
CA MET A 109 -1.26 -0.06 -10.88
C MET A 109 -0.29 -0.81 -11.79
N ALA A 110 0.44 -1.80 -11.26
CA ALA A 110 1.33 -2.63 -12.07
C ALA A 110 0.58 -3.56 -13.03
N TRP A 111 -0.60 -4.06 -12.64
CA TRP A 111 -1.47 -4.85 -13.51
C TRP A 111 -2.21 -4.01 -14.56
N ASP A 112 -2.50 -2.73 -14.28
CA ASP A 112 -3.08 -1.78 -15.22
C ASP A 112 -2.05 -1.24 -16.26
N GLU A 113 -0.81 -1.76 -16.24
CA GLU A 113 0.32 -1.36 -17.09
C GLU A 113 0.58 0.16 -17.08
N VAL A 114 0.39 0.79 -15.92
CA VAL A 114 0.75 2.20 -15.74
C VAL A 114 2.24 2.36 -15.95
N ASP A 115 2.63 3.31 -16.81
CA ASP A 115 4.05 3.61 -17.00
C ASP A 115 4.58 4.28 -15.71
N TYR A 116 5.44 3.55 -15.00
CA TYR A 116 6.10 4.05 -13.80
C TYR A 116 7.24 5.02 -14.13
N LEU A 117 7.64 5.15 -15.41
CA LEU A 117 8.60 6.16 -15.85
C LEU A 117 7.96 7.55 -15.92
N ASP A 118 6.63 7.62 -16.01
CA ASP A 118 5.92 8.88 -15.99
C ASP A 118 5.98 9.50 -14.57
N PRO A 119 6.60 10.69 -14.41
CA PRO A 119 6.73 11.33 -13.11
C PRO A 119 5.36 11.73 -12.53
N GLU A 120 4.35 11.92 -13.37
CA GLU A 120 2.96 12.16 -12.95
C GLU A 120 2.32 10.97 -12.23
N ASN A 121 2.83 9.75 -12.40
CA ASN A 121 2.30 8.58 -11.69
C ASN A 121 3.09 8.27 -10.41
N THR A 122 4.32 8.77 -10.30
CA THR A 122 5.25 8.45 -9.21
C THR A 122 5.48 9.58 -8.21
N TYR A 123 5.06 10.81 -8.51
CA TYR A 123 5.29 11.99 -7.65
C TYR A 123 4.69 11.88 -6.23
N ASN A 124 3.62 11.11 -6.05
CA ASN A 124 2.96 10.89 -4.76
C ASN A 124 3.52 9.72 -3.96
N LEU A 125 4.43 8.94 -4.55
CA LEU A 125 4.98 7.72 -3.95
C LEU A 125 6.24 8.04 -3.18
N SER A 126 6.46 7.31 -2.08
CA SER A 126 7.76 7.34 -1.41
C SER A 126 8.83 6.64 -2.25
N ALA A 127 10.11 6.94 -2.00
CA ALA A 127 11.21 6.27 -2.71
C ALA A 127 11.19 4.74 -2.54
N ALA A 128 10.80 4.26 -1.36
CA ALA A 128 10.66 2.83 -1.08
C ALA A 128 9.50 2.20 -1.88
N GLU A 129 8.39 2.93 -2.05
CA GLU A 129 7.26 2.47 -2.87
C GLU A 129 7.60 2.43 -4.36
N GLN A 130 8.40 3.38 -4.85
CA GLN A 130 8.87 3.37 -6.24
C GLN A 130 9.78 2.16 -6.51
N GLU A 131 10.67 1.83 -5.58
CA GLU A 131 11.51 0.63 -5.67
C GLU A 131 10.67 -0.65 -5.63
N TYR A 132 9.68 -0.72 -4.74
CA TYR A 132 8.72 -1.83 -4.68
C TYR A 132 7.96 -2.00 -6.00
N LEU A 133 7.40 -0.92 -6.56
CA LEU A 133 6.64 -0.95 -7.81
C LEU A 133 7.50 -1.45 -8.96
N LYS A 134 8.76 -1.01 -9.05
CA LYS A 134 9.71 -1.47 -10.06
C LYS A 134 9.95 -2.97 -9.95
N HIS A 135 10.29 -3.48 -8.76
CA HIS A 135 10.52 -4.90 -8.55
C HIS A 135 9.28 -5.76 -8.80
N TYR A 136 8.09 -5.27 -8.42
CA TYR A 136 6.84 -5.97 -8.67
C TYR A 136 6.51 -6.00 -10.17
N SER A 137 6.75 -4.89 -10.88
CA SER A 137 6.56 -4.83 -12.34
C SER A 137 7.50 -5.78 -13.07
N ASP A 138 8.78 -5.85 -12.68
CA ASP A 138 9.75 -6.81 -13.23
C ASP A 138 9.26 -8.25 -13.01
N LEU A 139 8.75 -8.58 -11.82
CA LEU A 139 8.17 -9.89 -11.50
C LEU A 139 6.93 -10.20 -12.35
N VAL A 140 6.06 -9.22 -12.58
CA VAL A 140 4.88 -9.37 -13.44
C VAL A 140 5.30 -9.61 -14.89
N VAL A 141 6.34 -8.92 -15.38
CA VAL A 141 6.89 -9.14 -16.73
C VAL A 141 7.47 -10.55 -16.85
N ASP A 142 8.25 -11.01 -15.88
CA ASP A 142 8.78 -12.38 -15.84
C ASP A 142 7.66 -13.42 -15.85
N TYR A 143 6.58 -13.17 -15.09
CA TYR A 143 5.41 -14.05 -15.05
C TYR A 143 4.66 -14.08 -16.39
N LYS A 144 4.45 -12.91 -17.02
CA LYS A 144 3.84 -12.79 -18.35
C LYS A 144 4.68 -13.47 -19.43
N GLY A 145 6.02 -13.41 -19.32
CA GLY A 145 6.94 -14.01 -20.29
C GLY A 145 6.80 -15.53 -20.45
N VAL A 146 6.25 -16.22 -19.44
CA VAL A 146 5.95 -17.66 -19.52
C VAL A 146 4.75 -17.95 -20.45
N TRP A 147 3.83 -16.99 -20.57
CA TRP A 147 2.56 -17.14 -21.30
C TRP A 147 2.51 -16.18 -22.50
N THR A 148 3.18 -16.54 -23.59
CA THR A 148 3.21 -15.70 -24.81
C THR A 148 1.88 -15.66 -25.55
N ASP A 149 1.05 -16.68 -25.37
CA ASP A 149 -0.18 -16.86 -26.15
C ASP A 149 -1.40 -16.25 -25.45
N VAL A 150 -1.25 -15.79 -24.20
CA VAL A 150 -2.35 -15.30 -23.36
C VAL A 150 -1.99 -13.94 -22.81
N ASP A 151 -2.75 -12.92 -23.20
CA ASP A 151 -2.64 -11.59 -22.58
C ASP A 151 -3.34 -11.60 -21.22
N LEU A 152 -2.54 -11.59 -20.15
CA LEU A 152 -3.02 -11.57 -18.76
C LEU A 152 -3.49 -10.18 -18.29
N THR A 153 -3.25 -9.15 -19.08
CA THR A 153 -3.61 -7.74 -18.80
C THR A 153 -4.74 -7.21 -19.67
N GLY A 154 -5.33 -8.09 -20.49
CA GLY A 154 -6.53 -7.77 -21.22
C GLY A 154 -7.73 -7.50 -20.31
N SER A 155 -8.73 -6.79 -20.86
CA SER A 155 -10.04 -6.63 -20.23
C SER A 155 -10.63 -7.95 -19.74
N LEU A 156 -11.15 -7.93 -18.51
CA LEU A 156 -11.92 -9.01 -17.90
C LEU A 156 -13.32 -9.15 -18.51
N GLU A 157 -13.78 -8.15 -19.28
CA GLU A 157 -15.08 -8.20 -19.95
C GLU A 157 -15.00 -9.02 -21.24
N PRO A 158 -15.87 -10.04 -21.41
CA PRO A 158 -15.85 -10.87 -22.60
C PRO A 158 -16.24 -10.05 -23.84
N PRO A 159 -15.53 -10.21 -24.97
CA PRO A 159 -15.85 -9.52 -26.21
C PRO A 159 -17.20 -10.00 -26.74
N LYS A 160 -18.08 -9.05 -27.08
CA LYS A 160 -19.39 -9.34 -27.69
C LYS A 160 -19.32 -9.47 -29.20
N ASP A 161 -18.46 -8.65 -29.82
CA ASP A 161 -18.30 -8.54 -31.26
C ASP A 161 -16.80 -8.53 -31.60
N LEU A 162 -16.43 -9.09 -32.75
CA LEU A 162 -15.03 -9.12 -33.21
C LEU A 162 -14.52 -7.73 -33.61
N PHE A 163 -15.41 -6.89 -34.14
CA PHE A 163 -15.12 -5.53 -34.60
C PHE A 163 -15.95 -4.52 -33.81
N ILE A 164 -15.35 -3.36 -33.57
CA ILE A 164 -15.96 -2.26 -32.81
C ILE A 164 -15.72 -0.92 -33.51
N ASP A 165 -16.68 -0.01 -33.37
CA ASP A 165 -16.51 1.39 -33.74
C ASP A 165 -15.82 2.14 -32.59
N VAL A 166 -14.69 2.78 -32.89
CA VAL A 166 -13.92 3.57 -31.94
C VAL A 166 -13.74 5.00 -32.41
N ARG A 167 -13.74 5.96 -31.48
CA ARG A 167 -13.38 7.36 -31.72
C ARG A 167 -12.06 7.69 -31.04
N VAL A 168 -11.20 8.40 -31.75
CA VAL A 168 -9.90 8.86 -31.23
C VAL A 168 -10.08 10.10 -30.36
N LEU A 169 -9.64 10.04 -29.10
CA LEU A 169 -9.63 11.18 -28.17
C LEU A 169 -8.32 11.96 -28.20
N ARG A 170 -7.20 11.27 -28.41
CA ARG A 170 -5.84 11.83 -28.42
C ARG A 170 -5.10 11.31 -29.65
N ASP A 171 -4.32 12.17 -30.30
CA ASP A 171 -3.47 11.76 -31.42
C ASP A 171 -2.46 10.72 -30.93
N ALA A 172 -2.47 9.54 -31.54
CA ALA A 172 -1.61 8.42 -31.17
C ALA A 172 -0.61 8.06 -32.30
N GLY A 173 -0.61 8.82 -33.40
CA GLY A 173 0.30 8.62 -34.53
C GLY A 173 -0.02 7.35 -35.33
N GLU A 174 1.01 6.75 -35.90
CA GLU A 174 0.90 5.54 -36.72
C GLU A 174 1.00 4.28 -35.87
N ILE A 175 -0.04 3.43 -35.93
CA ILE A 175 -0.09 2.16 -35.23
C ILE A 175 -0.07 1.02 -36.24
N GLN A 176 0.79 0.04 -35.99
CA GLN A 176 0.89 -1.16 -36.80
C GLN A 176 -0.09 -2.22 -36.28
N THR A 177 -1.02 -2.64 -37.13
CA THR A 177 -1.89 -3.79 -36.89
C THR A 177 -1.53 -4.91 -37.85
N GLU A 178 -2.05 -6.11 -37.59
CA GLU A 178 -1.84 -7.27 -38.46
C GLU A 178 -2.28 -7.06 -39.93
N TYR A 179 -3.22 -6.15 -40.19
CA TYR A 179 -3.74 -5.87 -41.54
C TYR A 179 -3.28 -4.55 -42.16
N GLY A 180 -2.49 -3.76 -41.45
CA GLY A 180 -1.99 -2.49 -41.97
C GLY A 180 -1.69 -1.44 -40.91
N VAL A 181 -1.24 -0.29 -41.39
CA VAL A 181 -0.90 0.85 -40.55
C VAL A 181 -2.09 1.80 -40.50
N PHE A 182 -2.56 2.14 -39.30
CA PHE A 182 -3.57 3.17 -39.09
C PHE A 182 -2.90 4.43 -38.57
N ASN A 183 -3.23 5.59 -39.15
CA ASN A 183 -2.82 6.87 -38.59
C ASN A 183 -3.97 7.42 -37.75
N LEU A 184 -3.84 7.37 -36.43
CA LEU A 184 -4.87 7.79 -35.48
C LEU A 184 -4.82 9.30 -35.27
N THR A 185 -5.77 9.98 -35.93
CA THR A 185 -6.00 11.42 -35.81
C THR A 185 -7.18 11.71 -34.88
N LYS A 186 -7.03 12.70 -34.01
CA LYS A 186 -8.00 13.09 -32.99
C LYS A 186 -9.35 13.46 -33.63
N GLY A 187 -10.42 12.89 -33.11
CA GLY A 187 -11.78 13.10 -33.59
C GLY A 187 -12.22 12.18 -34.73
N SER A 188 -11.29 11.45 -35.36
CA SER A 188 -11.61 10.45 -36.38
C SER A 188 -12.26 9.21 -35.76
N GLN A 189 -13.04 8.49 -36.57
CA GLN A 189 -13.71 7.25 -36.21
C GLN A 189 -13.20 6.11 -37.09
N TYR A 190 -12.99 4.95 -36.48
CA TYR A 190 -12.52 3.75 -37.18
C TYR A 190 -13.34 2.54 -36.76
N TYR A 191 -13.57 1.63 -37.72
CA TYR A 191 -14.14 0.32 -37.48
C TYR A 191 -13.02 -0.71 -37.54
N VAL A 192 -12.65 -1.27 -36.39
CA VAL A 192 -11.41 -2.02 -36.18
C VAL A 192 -11.67 -3.26 -35.33
N ARG A 193 -10.77 -4.25 -35.41
CA ARG A 193 -10.86 -5.43 -34.53
C ARG A 193 -10.60 -5.01 -33.10
N GLN A 194 -11.40 -5.55 -32.19
CA GLN A 194 -11.27 -5.23 -30.77
C GLN A 194 -9.86 -5.57 -30.24
N ALA A 195 -9.27 -6.69 -30.67
CA ALA A 195 -7.95 -7.15 -30.22
C ALA A 195 -6.84 -6.12 -30.47
N ASP A 196 -6.85 -5.45 -31.63
CA ASP A 196 -5.80 -4.50 -32.03
C ASP A 196 -5.84 -3.18 -31.23
N VAL A 197 -7.04 -2.78 -30.78
CA VAL A 197 -7.26 -1.49 -30.12
C VAL A 197 -7.49 -1.57 -28.62
N GLN A 198 -7.56 -2.78 -28.06
CA GLN A 198 -7.90 -2.99 -26.65
C GLN A 198 -6.96 -2.24 -25.69
N ARG A 199 -5.65 -2.29 -25.97
CA ARG A 199 -4.63 -1.59 -25.18
C ARG A 199 -4.78 -0.06 -25.23
N LEU A 200 -5.10 0.47 -26.40
CA LEU A 200 -5.30 1.91 -26.61
C LEU A 200 -6.58 2.43 -25.96
N ILE A 201 -7.61 1.58 -25.85
CA ILE A 201 -8.83 1.88 -25.10
C ILE A 201 -8.52 1.92 -23.61
N GLN A 202 -7.76 0.94 -23.07
CA GLN A 202 -7.35 0.92 -21.66
C GLN A 202 -6.50 2.15 -21.30
N GLN A 203 -5.58 2.56 -22.17
CA GLN A 203 -4.77 3.78 -22.01
C GLN A 203 -5.54 5.09 -22.22
N GLY A 204 -6.81 5.03 -22.67
CA GLY A 204 -7.66 6.21 -22.85
C GLY A 204 -7.39 7.03 -24.13
N TYR A 205 -6.66 6.51 -25.11
CA TYR A 205 -6.48 7.14 -26.42
C TYR A 205 -7.73 7.02 -27.29
N LEU A 206 -8.47 5.92 -27.14
CA LEU A 206 -9.66 5.57 -27.91
C LEU A 206 -10.87 5.36 -27.00
N VAL A 207 -12.06 5.67 -27.51
CA VAL A 207 -13.34 5.37 -26.85
C VAL A 207 -14.21 4.55 -27.77
N LYS A 208 -14.75 3.44 -27.25
CA LYS A 208 -15.76 2.64 -27.93
C LYS A 208 -17.08 3.42 -28.01
N LEU A 209 -17.68 3.46 -29.20
CA LEU A 209 -18.97 4.10 -29.47
C LEU A 209 -20.16 3.16 -29.20
#